data_AF-A0A927YZB9-F1
#
_entry.id   AF-A0A927YZB9-F1
#
_cell.length_a   1.000
_cell.length_b   1.000
_cell.length_c   1.000
_cell.angle_alpha   90.00
_cell.angle_beta   90.00
_cell.angle_gamma   90.00
#
_symmetry.space_group_name_H-M   'P 1'
#
loop_
_entity.id
_entity.type
_entity.pdbx_description
1 polymer ?
#
loop_
_entity_poly.entity_id
_entity_poly.type
_entity_poly.pdbx_seq_one_letter_code
_entity_poly.pdbx_strand_id
1 'polypeptide(L)'
;MSKTKNIFVSHYHTDADKIENLKTILTKQGYMIKDSSIYEKKSPNNANNEEYIKSLIRPKIDWAGTEIVLIGKKTHESDYVNWEIEHAAREGKRIVGVFLQGETDSKLPDAFVKHGDSLQKWDGKSIINAINGDDSWNGPSRTWSSERATC
;
A
#
# COMPACT_ATOMS: atom_id res chain seq x y z
N MET A 1 10.91 20.63 -10.99
CA MET A 1 11.57 19.44 -10.40
C MET A 1 10.49 18.40 -10.14
N SER A 2 10.41 17.35 -10.95
CA SER A 2 9.50 16.23 -10.68
C SER A 2 9.98 15.48 -9.45
N LYS A 3 9.11 15.31 -8.44
CA LYS A 3 9.45 14.56 -7.22
C LYS A 3 9.31 13.07 -7.52
N THR A 4 10.43 12.35 -7.51
CA THR A 4 10.43 10.90 -7.64
C THR A 4 10.16 10.25 -6.30
N LYS A 5 9.23 9.30 -6.24
CA LYS A 5 8.93 8.51 -5.04
C LYS A 5 8.94 7.03 -5.37
N ASN A 6 9.66 6.27 -4.55
CA ASN A 6 9.69 4.81 -4.62
C ASN A 6 8.57 4.31 -3.71
N ILE A 7 7.63 3.57 -4.28
CA ILE A 7 6.51 3.01 -3.55
C ILE A 7 6.44 1.50 -3.73
N PHE A 8 5.85 0.85 -2.75
CA PHE A 8 5.39 -0.52 -2.85
C PHE A 8 3.87 -0.50 -2.88
N VAL A 9 3.23 -1.28 -3.76
CA VAL A 9 1.76 -1.31 -3.88
C VAL A 9 1.26 -2.71 -3.54
N SER A 10 0.72 -2.83 -2.33
CA SER A 10 0.12 -4.05 -1.79
C SER A 10 -1.33 -4.11 -2.26
N HIS A 11 -1.69 -5.17 -2.98
CA HIS A 11 -2.99 -5.29 -3.64
C HIS A 11 -3.43 -6.75 -3.70
N TYR A 12 -4.74 -6.96 -3.82
CA TYR A 12 -5.25 -8.29 -4.12
C TYR A 12 -5.01 -8.61 -5.60
N HIS A 13 -4.61 -9.84 -5.91
CA HIS A 13 -4.35 -10.44 -7.24
C HIS A 13 -5.19 -9.89 -8.41
N THR A 14 -6.49 -9.63 -8.18
CA THR A 14 -7.43 -9.15 -9.21
C THR A 14 -7.36 -7.65 -9.49
N ASP A 15 -6.62 -6.89 -8.67
CA ASP A 15 -6.55 -5.43 -8.72
C ASP A 15 -5.27 -4.90 -9.35
N ALA A 16 -4.48 -5.77 -9.99
CA ALA A 16 -3.24 -5.38 -10.66
C ALA A 16 -3.47 -4.28 -11.71
N ASP A 17 -4.59 -4.31 -12.43
CA ASP A 17 -4.98 -3.28 -13.41
C ASP A 17 -5.20 -1.89 -12.76
N LYS A 18 -5.50 -1.85 -11.45
CA LYS A 18 -5.68 -0.60 -10.71
C LYS A 18 -4.36 0.11 -10.45
N ILE A 19 -3.24 -0.62 -10.43
CA ILE A 19 -1.90 -0.04 -10.21
C ILE A 19 -1.52 0.92 -11.33
N GLU A 20 -1.78 0.55 -12.59
CA GLU A 20 -1.49 1.41 -13.74
C GLU A 20 -2.35 2.68 -13.74
N ASN A 21 -3.61 2.56 -13.31
CA ASN A 21 -4.49 3.71 -13.11
C ASN A 21 -3.97 4.63 -12.00
N LEU A 22 -3.52 4.06 -10.88
CA LEU A 22 -2.92 4.81 -9.78
C LEU A 22 -1.69 5.59 -10.26
N LYS A 23 -0.75 4.92 -10.95
CA LYS A 23 0.44 5.57 -11.53
C LYS A 23 0.08 6.72 -12.46
N THR A 24 -0.92 6.53 -13.32
CA THR A 24 -1.40 7.55 -14.24
C THR A 24 -1.89 8.79 -13.50
N ILE A 25 -2.69 8.60 -12.45
CA ILE A 25 -3.23 9.68 -11.62
C ILE A 25 -2.08 10.44 -10.91
N LEU A 26 -1.14 9.72 -10.32
CA LEU A 26 -0.02 10.33 -9.59
C LEU A 26 0.95 11.06 -10.55
N THR A 27 1.17 10.51 -11.75
CA THR A 27 1.97 11.15 -12.81
C THR A 27 1.32 12.45 -13.29
N LYS A 28 -0.01 12.49 -13.40
CA LYS A 28 -0.76 13.72 -13.71
C LYS A 28 -0.60 14.80 -12.63
N GLN A 29 -0.28 14.44 -11.39
CA GLN A 29 0.03 15.39 -10.32
C GLN A 29 1.51 15.85 -10.34
N GLY A 30 2.31 15.43 -11.34
CA GLY A 30 3.72 15.81 -11.48
C GLY A 30 4.70 14.98 -10.65
N TYR A 31 4.26 13.83 -10.11
CA TYR A 31 5.10 12.91 -9.35
C TYR A 31 5.52 11.72 -10.21
N MET A 32 6.81 11.39 -10.19
CA MET A 32 7.31 10.17 -10.83
C MET A 32 7.30 9.03 -9.82
N ILE A 33 6.37 8.10 -10.01
CA ILE A 33 6.17 6.98 -9.09
C ILE A 33 6.86 5.76 -9.66
N LYS A 34 7.75 5.17 -8.88
CA LYS A 34 8.37 3.88 -9.20
C LYS A 34 7.74 2.81 -8.32
N ASP A 35 7.02 1.88 -8.93
CA ASP A 35 6.46 0.73 -8.25
C ASP A 35 7.44 -0.44 -8.24
N SER A 36 7.47 -1.13 -7.12
CA SER A 36 8.21 -2.38 -6.97
C SER A 36 7.29 -3.59 -6.69
N SER A 37 5.96 -3.41 -6.77
CA SER A 37 4.98 -4.48 -6.55
C SER A 37 5.22 -5.71 -7.44
N ILE A 38 5.16 -6.91 -6.84
CA ILE A 38 5.16 -8.19 -7.54
C ILE A 38 3.73 -8.71 -7.54
N TYR A 39 3.25 -9.12 -8.72
CA TYR A 39 2.03 -9.89 -8.88
C TYR A 39 2.39 -11.23 -9.53
N GLU A 40 1.58 -12.28 -9.32
CA GLU A 40 1.86 -13.64 -9.80
C GLU A 40 2.22 -13.69 -11.30
N LYS A 41 1.61 -12.84 -12.11
CA LYS A 41 1.87 -12.73 -13.56
C LYS A 41 3.26 -12.15 -13.90
N LYS A 42 3.97 -11.58 -12.91
CA LYS A 42 5.34 -11.04 -12.98
C LYS A 42 6.36 -11.92 -12.25
N SER A 43 5.92 -12.99 -11.57
CA SER A 43 6.80 -13.95 -10.92
C SER A 43 7.45 -14.82 -11.99
N PRO A 44 8.79 -14.79 -12.15
CA PRO A 44 9.46 -15.44 -13.27
C PRO A 44 9.41 -16.97 -13.27
N ASN A 45 8.77 -17.63 -12.29
CA ASN A 45 8.96 -19.07 -12.12
C ASN A 45 7.80 -19.90 -11.53
N ASN A 46 6.52 -19.48 -11.64
CA ASN A 46 5.37 -20.28 -11.14
C ASN A 46 5.56 -20.85 -9.71
N ALA A 47 6.29 -20.10 -8.88
CA ALA A 47 6.68 -20.57 -7.56
C ALA A 47 5.45 -20.49 -6.64
N ASN A 48 4.76 -21.62 -6.45
CA ASN A 48 3.77 -21.81 -5.38
C ASN A 48 4.41 -21.82 -3.98
N ASN A 49 5.69 -21.47 -3.86
CA ASN A 49 6.40 -21.40 -2.61
C ASN A 49 6.28 -19.99 -2.04
N GLU A 50 5.34 -19.79 -1.12
CA GLU A 50 5.10 -18.52 -0.44
C GLU A 50 6.38 -17.92 0.18
N GLU A 51 7.24 -18.76 0.75
CA GLU A 51 8.48 -18.31 1.39
C GLU A 51 9.44 -17.70 0.36
N TYR A 52 9.51 -18.29 -0.83
CA TYR A 52 10.29 -17.76 -1.94
C TYR A 52 9.74 -16.42 -2.42
N ILE A 53 8.41 -16.28 -2.59
CA ILE A 53 7.82 -15.00 -3.00
C ILE A 53 8.08 -13.94 -1.92
N LYS A 54 7.88 -14.27 -0.64
CA LYS A 54 8.21 -13.38 0.48
C LYS A 54 9.67 -12.93 0.45
N SER A 55 10.60 -13.82 0.12
CA SER A 55 12.03 -13.48 -0.03
C SER A 55 12.29 -12.45 -1.14
N LEU A 56 11.51 -12.49 -2.23
CA LEU A 56 11.60 -11.53 -3.33
C LEU A 56 10.94 -10.19 -3.01
N ILE A 57 9.93 -10.18 -2.15
CA ILE A 57 9.19 -8.96 -1.78
C ILE A 57 9.93 -8.14 -0.71
N ARG A 58 10.58 -8.79 0.26
CA ARG A 58 11.39 -8.10 1.30
C ARG A 58 12.29 -6.98 0.75
N PRO A 59 13.20 -7.23 -0.21
CA PRO A 59 14.08 -6.18 -0.73
C PRO A 59 13.33 -5.07 -1.47
N LYS A 60 12.10 -5.33 -1.93
CA LYS A 60 11.28 -4.34 -2.64
C LYS A 60 10.53 -3.42 -1.70
N ILE A 61 10.00 -3.98 -0.60
CA ILE A 61 9.48 -3.19 0.51
C ILE A 61 10.60 -2.33 1.11
N ASP A 62 11.80 -2.88 1.27
CA ASP A 62 12.92 -2.11 1.79
C ASP A 62 13.33 -0.95 0.86
N TRP A 63 13.40 -1.21 -0.45
CA TRP A 63 13.69 -0.19 -1.46
C TRP A 63 12.60 0.89 -1.57
N ALA A 64 11.35 0.53 -1.27
CA ALA A 64 10.24 1.47 -1.22
C ALA A 64 10.31 2.33 0.05
N GLY A 65 10.14 3.64 -0.11
CA GLY A 65 10.04 4.55 1.04
C GLY A 65 8.63 4.59 1.65
N THR A 66 7.62 4.12 0.89
CA THR A 66 6.21 4.18 1.27
C THR A 66 5.49 2.97 0.71
N GLU A 67 4.71 2.31 1.54
CA GLU A 67 3.79 1.25 1.14
C GLU A 67 2.40 1.85 0.90
N ILE A 68 1.78 1.46 -0.21
CA ILE A 68 0.41 1.81 -0.57
C ILE A 68 -0.42 0.53 -0.57
N VAL A 69 -1.43 0.46 0.30
CA VAL A 69 -2.34 -0.68 0.40
C VAL A 69 -3.62 -0.36 -0.35
N LEU A 70 -3.89 -1.09 -1.43
CA LEU A 70 -5.14 -1.00 -2.17
C LEU A 70 -6.25 -1.79 -1.46
N ILE A 71 -7.17 -1.06 -0.86
CA ILE A 71 -8.26 -1.63 -0.07
C ILE A 71 -9.48 -1.83 -0.97
N GLY A 72 -9.74 -3.09 -1.27
CA GLY A 72 -10.96 -3.56 -1.89
C GLY A 72 -11.74 -4.53 -1.00
N LYS A 73 -12.86 -5.04 -1.51
CA LYS A 73 -13.81 -5.89 -0.79
C LYS A 73 -13.14 -7.16 -0.25
N LYS A 74 -12.19 -7.72 -0.99
CA LYS A 74 -11.48 -8.97 -0.67
C LYS A 74 -10.06 -8.77 -0.14
N THR A 75 -9.53 -7.55 -0.15
CA THR A 75 -8.15 -7.30 0.30
C THR A 75 -7.94 -7.74 1.75
N HIS A 76 -8.94 -7.56 2.61
CA HIS A 76 -8.87 -7.94 4.02
C HIS A 76 -8.74 -9.46 4.27
N GLU A 77 -9.15 -10.29 3.30
CA GLU A 77 -9.06 -11.76 3.38
C GLU A 77 -7.69 -12.29 2.96
N SER A 78 -6.80 -11.44 2.43
CA SER A 78 -5.49 -11.84 1.95
C SER A 78 -4.45 -11.81 3.06
N ASP A 79 -4.02 -12.99 3.50
CA ASP A 79 -2.89 -13.16 4.42
C ASP A 79 -1.60 -12.55 3.87
N TYR A 80 -1.46 -12.54 2.54
CA TYR A 80 -0.32 -11.96 1.86
C TYR A 80 -0.24 -10.45 2.11
N VAL A 81 -1.36 -9.74 1.94
CA VAL A 81 -1.44 -8.30 2.17
C VAL A 81 -1.18 -7.98 3.63
N ASN A 82 -1.75 -8.77 4.55
CA ASN A 82 -1.49 -8.59 5.98
C ASN A 82 0.02 -8.72 6.29
N TRP A 83 0.68 -9.73 5.72
CA TRP A 83 2.11 -9.96 5.91
C TRP A 83 2.98 -8.82 5.33
N GLU A 84 2.64 -8.29 4.15
CA GLU A 84 3.35 -7.15 3.54
C GLU A 84 3.32 -5.92 4.45
N ILE A 85 2.12 -5.61 4.99
CA ILE A 85 1.91 -4.47 5.89
C ILE A 85 2.68 -4.66 7.19
N GLU A 86 2.62 -5.84 7.80
CA GLU A 86 3.39 -6.13 9.01
C GLU A 86 4.90 -6.00 8.79
N HIS A 87 5.37 -6.43 7.62
CA HIS A 87 6.78 -6.30 7.27
C HIS A 87 7.18 -4.84 7.09
N ALA A 88 6.44 -4.06 6.32
CA ALA A 88 6.72 -2.64 6.14
C ALA A 88 6.64 -1.85 7.46
N ALA A 89 5.69 -2.20 8.33
CA ALA A 89 5.58 -1.62 9.66
C ALA A 89 6.81 -1.91 10.52
N ARG A 90 7.32 -3.14 10.46
CA ARG A 90 8.55 -3.56 11.16
C ARG A 90 9.77 -2.80 10.63
N GLU A 91 9.82 -2.56 9.34
CA GLU A 91 10.88 -1.78 8.68
C GLU A 91 10.69 -0.25 8.85
N GLY A 92 9.68 0.19 9.62
CA GLY A 92 9.41 1.60 9.91
C GLY A 92 8.98 2.40 8.68
N LYS A 93 8.48 1.74 7.63
CA LYS A 93 8.02 2.40 6.40
C LYS A 93 6.65 3.02 6.64
N ARG A 94 6.36 4.08 5.90
CA ARG A 94 5.04 4.73 5.94
C ARG A 94 4.03 3.91 5.17
N ILE A 95 2.88 3.63 5.77
CA ILE A 95 1.84 2.77 5.21
C ILE A 95 0.59 3.61 4.92
N VAL A 96 0.23 3.71 3.64
CA VAL A 96 -0.88 4.52 3.14
C VAL A 96 -1.97 3.61 2.58
N GLY A 97 -3.17 3.64 3.15
CA GLY A 97 -4.32 2.93 2.59
C GLY A 97 -5.04 3.77 1.56
N VAL A 98 -5.42 3.13 0.45
CA VAL A 98 -6.22 3.76 -0.61
C VAL A 98 -7.38 2.86 -0.93
N PHE A 99 -8.61 3.36 -0.75
CA PHE A 99 -9.79 2.64 -1.19
C PHE A 99 -9.85 2.54 -2.70
N LEU A 100 -10.20 1.37 -3.23
CA LEU A 100 -10.51 1.21 -4.64
C LEU A 100 -11.75 2.02 -5.02
N GLN A 101 -11.84 2.39 -6.29
CA GLN A 101 -12.94 3.18 -6.82
C GLN A 101 -14.28 2.45 -6.63
N GLY A 102 -15.19 3.04 -5.85
CA GLY A 102 -16.50 2.44 -5.51
C GLY A 102 -16.48 1.44 -4.36
N GLU A 103 -15.35 1.32 -3.65
CA GLU A 103 -15.15 0.36 -2.57
C GLU A 103 -14.73 1.04 -1.25
N THR A 104 -15.24 2.25 -1.01
CA THR A 104 -14.95 3.05 0.20
C THR A 104 -15.48 2.44 1.51
N ASP A 105 -16.40 1.50 1.42
CA ASP A 105 -17.02 0.80 2.55
C ASP A 105 -16.43 -0.60 2.76
N SER A 106 -15.32 -0.90 2.07
CA SER A 106 -14.63 -2.18 2.20
C SER A 106 -13.98 -2.33 3.56
N LYS A 107 -13.95 -3.58 4.04
CA LYS A 107 -13.26 -3.92 5.28
C LYS A 107 -11.76 -3.68 5.14
N LEU A 108 -11.18 -3.11 6.18
CA LEU A 108 -9.75 -2.90 6.28
C LEU A 108 -9.06 -4.21 6.72
N PRO A 109 -7.90 -4.57 6.14
CA PRO A 109 -7.08 -5.65 6.68
C PRO A 109 -6.66 -5.36 8.13
N ASP A 110 -6.63 -6.38 8.99
CA ASP A 110 -6.30 -6.20 10.41
C ASP A 110 -4.91 -5.61 10.62
N ALA A 111 -3.93 -6.04 9.82
CA ALA A 111 -2.57 -5.48 9.84
C ALA A 111 -2.59 -3.98 9.50
N PHE A 112 -3.42 -3.60 8.51
CA PHE A 112 -3.58 -2.20 8.14
C PHE A 112 -4.22 -1.40 9.28
N VAL A 113 -5.23 -1.93 9.97
CA VAL A 113 -5.87 -1.26 11.13
C VAL A 113 -4.84 -0.94 12.22
N LYS A 114 -3.90 -1.85 12.46
CA LYS A 114 -2.84 -1.70 13.46
C LYS A 114 -1.70 -0.76 13.03
N HIS A 115 -1.30 -0.81 11.76
CA HIS A 115 -0.06 -0.18 11.29
C HIS A 115 -0.22 0.87 10.18
N GLY A 116 -1.42 1.10 9.65
CA GLY A 116 -1.64 2.10 8.60
C GLY A 116 -1.50 3.52 9.12
N ASP A 117 -0.71 4.38 8.50
CA ASP A 117 -0.53 5.78 8.89
C ASP A 117 -1.68 6.69 8.43
N SER A 118 -2.21 6.41 7.24
CA SER A 118 -3.22 7.26 6.60
C SER A 118 -4.17 6.43 5.77
N LEU A 119 -5.38 6.92 5.57
CA LEU A 119 -6.39 6.27 4.72
C LEU A 119 -7.08 7.31 3.86
N GLN A 120 -6.94 7.11 2.55
CA GLN A 120 -7.41 8.04 1.54
C GLN A 120 -8.41 7.36 0.62
N LYS A 121 -9.27 8.19 0.02
CA LYS A 121 -10.12 7.77 -1.09
C LYS A 121 -9.30 7.70 -2.37
N TRP A 122 -9.88 7.12 -3.43
CA TRP A 122 -9.29 7.08 -4.77
C TRP A 122 -9.19 8.48 -5.40
N ASP A 123 -8.27 9.30 -4.91
CA ASP A 123 -8.02 10.68 -5.37
C ASP A 123 -6.52 10.97 -5.41
N GLY A 124 -6.03 11.44 -6.55
CA GLY A 124 -4.60 11.65 -6.76
C GLY A 124 -3.97 12.64 -5.80
N LYS A 125 -4.67 13.72 -5.48
CA LYS A 125 -4.16 14.76 -4.59
C LYS A 125 -4.07 14.25 -3.14
N SER A 126 -5.12 13.58 -2.68
CA SER A 126 -5.20 12.98 -1.35
C SER A 126 -4.12 11.91 -1.15
N ILE A 127 -3.91 11.04 -2.14
CA ILE A 127 -2.88 10.00 -2.10
C ILE A 127 -1.48 10.60 -2.06
N ILE A 128 -1.21 11.63 -2.88
CA ILE A 128 0.09 12.33 -2.87
C ILE A 128 0.33 13.01 -1.52
N ASN A 129 -0.68 13.68 -0.95
CA ASN A 129 -0.57 14.27 0.37
C ASN A 129 -0.21 13.21 1.41
N ALA A 130 -0.89 12.06 1.38
CA ALA A 130 -0.60 10.95 2.28
C ALA A 130 0.83 10.41 2.14
N ILE A 131 1.33 10.26 0.90
CA ILE A 131 2.73 9.88 0.63
C ILE A 131 3.72 10.95 1.15
N ASN A 132 3.32 12.23 1.17
CA ASN A 132 4.17 13.32 1.66
C ASN A 132 4.13 13.50 3.19
N GLY A 133 3.27 12.78 3.93
CA GLY A 133 3.17 12.90 5.38
C GLY A 133 1.79 13.26 5.93
N ASP A 134 0.75 13.32 5.10
CA ASP A 134 -0.61 13.58 5.58
C ASP A 134 -1.22 12.33 6.23
N ASP A 135 -1.60 12.45 7.50
CA ASP A 135 -2.18 11.36 8.31
C ASP A 135 -3.72 11.36 8.25
N SER A 136 -4.34 11.97 7.23
CA SER A 136 -5.81 12.01 7.16
C SER A 136 -6.39 10.60 7.06
N TRP A 137 -7.50 10.44 7.79
CA TRP A 137 -8.16 9.16 7.97
C TRP A 137 -9.59 9.21 7.43
N ASN A 138 -9.81 8.71 6.21
CA ASN A 138 -11.09 8.77 5.50
C ASN A 138 -11.92 7.47 5.58
N GLY A 139 -11.78 6.68 6.65
CA GLY A 139 -12.52 5.42 6.84
C GLY A 139 -13.13 5.28 8.24
N PRO A 140 -13.53 4.06 8.65
CA PRO A 140 -14.15 3.83 9.96
C PRO A 140 -13.24 4.33 11.08
N SER A 141 -13.82 4.94 12.12
CA SER A 141 -13.09 5.56 13.23
C SER A 141 -12.08 4.59 13.84
N ARG A 142 -10.80 4.98 13.87
CA ARG A 142 -9.76 4.24 14.58
C ARG A 142 -9.61 4.78 16.00
N THR A 143 -9.70 3.90 16.99
CA THR A 143 -9.32 4.22 18.38
C THR A 143 -7.85 3.88 18.57
N TRP A 144 -6.96 4.79 18.18
CA TRP A 144 -5.55 4.69 18.57
C TRP A 144 -5.40 5.16 20.01
N SER A 145 -5.10 4.23 20.92
CA SER A 145 -4.60 4.56 22.26
C SER A 145 -3.08 4.43 22.28
N SER A 146 -2.37 5.15 21.42
CA SER A 146 -0.93 5.43 21.61
C SER A 146 -0.41 6.26 20.44
N GLU A 147 0.14 7.43 20.74
CA GLU A 147 1.12 8.10 19.90
C GLU A 147 2.21 7.07 19.53
N ARG A 148 2.51 6.91 18.24
CA ARG A 148 3.70 6.15 17.86
C ARG A 148 4.90 6.85 18.49
N ALA A 149 5.50 6.21 19.49
CA ALA A 149 6.76 6.65 20.05
C ALA A 149 7.76 6.76 18.91
N THR A 150 8.10 8.00 18.57
CA THR A 150 9.24 8.32 17.73
C THR A 150 10.46 8.03 18.61
N CYS A 151 11.09 6.87 18.39
CA CYS A 151 12.41 6.56 18.95
C CYS A 151 13.49 7.21 18.10
#